data_AF-A0A9W8V3T7-F1
#
_entry.id   AF-A0A9W8V3T7-F1
#
_cell.length_a   1.000
_cell.length_b   1.000
_cell.length_c   1.000
_cell.angle_alpha   90.00
_cell.angle_beta   90.00
_cell.angle_gamma   90.00
#
_symmetry.space_group_name_H-M   'P 1'
#
loop_
_entity.id
_entity.type
_entity.pdbx_description
1 polymer ?
#
loop_
_entity_poly.entity_id
_entity_poly.type
_entity_poly.pdbx_seq_one_letter_code
_entity_poly.pdbx_strand_id
1 'polypeptide(L)'
;MLIDFIQNWSTWRKCFNYGLTIAVTVAAFTNLSIQTVFWQQMTVDLGVTITQLTHAQSAQLAGLAMGCIFFIPLTIKYGRRSTYIVSTAALAAVSWWTSSISSYTELILTSIITGLAGAINETSVQMTIADLFFVHQRGTANAIYFTAVMVGSFLTPLAAGSQAAEQGWRWSYYALSIAMTTLFVTFLLLFEETKFVPVSVGQTDNSTSLAVTSSNQSHEHDKEELKVDGYTTTTTMARTDSTIPINTWRQRLRFTTPTPESLPHLFVIPLHVITLPHVFFTALQFASGVCWLVLYMSVVSIVFAQPPYNFTTFGIGCMTLGPFVGNIFGSIYGGPLSDWVIVRLARRNGGVFEPEMRLYPLVVPTIAMAGGIIMFGVTADRASQFAKKIKKPSMLTST
;
A
#
# COMPACT_ATOMS: atom_id res chain seq x y z
N MET A 1 13.66 11.71 -20.55
CA MET A 1 12.32 12.30 -20.37
C MET A 1 11.69 12.01 -18.99
N LEU A 2 11.36 10.75 -18.63
CA LEU A 2 10.83 10.45 -17.27
C LEU A 2 11.87 10.72 -16.17
N ILE A 3 13.15 10.47 -16.48
CA ILE A 3 14.30 10.80 -15.63
C ILE A 3 14.41 12.31 -15.38
N ASP A 4 14.24 13.12 -16.41
CA ASP A 4 14.31 14.59 -16.32
C ASP A 4 13.14 15.17 -15.49
N PHE A 5 11.95 14.57 -15.58
CA PHE A 5 10.82 14.94 -14.72
C PHE A 5 11.07 14.66 -13.24
N ILE A 6 11.58 13.47 -12.93
CA ILE A 6 11.95 13.11 -11.55
C ILE A 6 13.02 14.07 -11.04
N GLN A 7 13.97 14.47 -11.88
CA GLN A 7 15.09 15.34 -11.48
C GLN A 7 14.67 16.79 -11.23
N ASN A 8 13.60 17.28 -11.87
CA ASN A 8 13.11 18.66 -11.73
C ASN A 8 12.34 18.93 -10.39
N TRP A 9 12.09 17.89 -9.60
CA TRP A 9 11.45 18.01 -8.29
C TRP A 9 12.47 18.24 -7.17
N SER A 10 12.34 19.33 -6.43
CA SER A 10 13.14 19.57 -5.21
C SER A 10 12.89 18.46 -4.18
N THR A 11 13.93 18.02 -3.47
CA THR A 11 13.88 16.95 -2.46
C THR A 11 12.81 17.19 -1.39
N TRP A 12 12.63 18.44 -0.95
CA TRP A 12 11.60 18.81 0.02
C TRP A 12 10.18 18.54 -0.49
N ARG A 13 9.87 18.94 -1.74
CA ARG A 13 8.55 18.69 -2.36
C ARG A 13 8.27 17.21 -2.57
N LYS A 14 9.28 16.43 -2.95
CA LYS A 14 9.15 14.96 -3.06
C LYS A 14 8.80 14.35 -1.70
N CYS A 15 9.56 14.72 -0.67
CA CYS A 15 9.34 14.23 0.69
C CYS A 15 7.97 14.64 1.23
N PHE A 16 7.53 15.88 0.97
CA PHE A 16 6.23 16.38 1.39
C PHE A 16 5.06 15.63 0.72
N ASN A 17 5.05 15.52 -0.61
CA ASN A 17 3.99 14.80 -1.33
C ASN A 17 4.00 13.30 -0.98
N TYR A 18 5.19 12.70 -0.84
CA TYR A 18 5.32 11.31 -0.41
C TYR A 18 4.83 11.10 1.04
N GLY A 19 5.18 12.01 1.96
CA GLY A 19 4.69 12.01 3.33
C GLY A 19 3.17 12.10 3.42
N LEU A 20 2.54 12.88 2.54
CA LEU A 20 1.09 12.94 2.43
C LEU A 20 0.49 11.59 2.04
N THR A 21 1.03 10.94 1.00
CA THR A 21 0.58 9.59 0.58
C THR A 21 0.75 8.55 1.68
N ILE A 22 1.84 8.63 2.45
CA ILE A 22 2.09 7.78 3.59
C ILE A 22 1.03 8.01 4.68
N ALA A 23 0.71 9.26 5.00
CA ALA A 23 -0.28 9.60 6.02
C ALA A 23 -1.67 9.02 5.68
N VAL A 24 -2.12 9.15 4.42
CA VAL A 24 -3.37 8.53 3.97
C VAL A 24 -3.31 7.00 3.99
N THR A 25 -2.14 6.42 3.69
CA THR A 25 -1.95 4.97 3.79
C THR A 25 -2.15 4.49 5.22
N VAL A 26 -1.51 5.13 6.21
CA VAL A 26 -1.67 4.79 7.63
C VAL A 26 -3.15 4.81 8.00
N ALA A 27 -3.82 5.91 7.67
CA ALA A 27 -5.23 6.15 7.90
C ALA A 27 -6.16 5.11 7.26
N ALA A 28 -5.94 4.76 6.00
CA ALA A 28 -6.73 3.77 5.29
C ALA A 28 -6.59 2.38 5.90
N PHE A 29 -5.37 1.97 6.24
CA PHE A 29 -5.11 0.68 6.89
C PHE A 29 -5.58 0.62 8.34
N THR A 30 -5.61 1.76 9.04
CA THR A 30 -6.33 1.85 10.32
C THR A 30 -7.80 1.51 10.15
N ASN A 31 -8.48 2.12 9.17
CA ASN A 31 -9.90 1.87 8.94
C ASN A 31 -10.19 0.40 8.58
N LEU A 32 -9.30 -0.24 7.81
CA LEU A 32 -9.44 -1.65 7.46
C LEU A 32 -9.23 -2.60 8.66
N SER A 33 -8.32 -2.27 9.59
CA SER A 33 -7.89 -3.19 10.66
C SER A 33 -8.64 -3.01 11.99
N ILE A 34 -9.16 -1.81 12.25
CA ILE A 34 -9.74 -1.43 13.55
C ILE A 34 -10.92 -2.31 13.99
N GLN A 35 -11.69 -2.86 13.04
CA GLN A 35 -12.87 -3.67 13.31
C GLN A 35 -12.57 -4.93 14.14
N THR A 36 -11.42 -5.56 13.92
CA THR A 36 -11.04 -6.83 14.61
C THR A 36 -10.89 -6.67 16.11
N VAL A 37 -10.37 -5.53 16.56
CA VAL A 37 -10.14 -5.27 18.00
C VAL A 37 -11.45 -5.13 18.75
N PHE A 38 -12.52 -4.70 18.08
CA PHE A 38 -13.81 -4.41 18.71
C PHE A 38 -14.80 -5.57 18.68
N TRP A 39 -14.44 -6.74 18.16
CA TRP A 39 -15.36 -7.87 18.02
C TRP A 39 -16.07 -8.24 19.32
N GLN A 40 -15.36 -8.26 20.45
CA GLN A 40 -15.96 -8.54 21.77
C GLN A 40 -17.06 -7.52 22.13
N GLN A 41 -16.79 -6.22 21.93
CA GLN A 41 -17.73 -5.15 22.27
C GLN A 41 -18.89 -5.09 21.28
N MET A 42 -18.64 -5.30 19.99
CA MET A 42 -19.65 -5.33 18.93
C MET A 42 -20.61 -6.51 19.07
N THR A 43 -20.14 -7.68 19.53
CA THR A 43 -21.00 -8.84 19.79
C THR A 43 -22.04 -8.55 20.89
N VAL A 44 -21.64 -7.84 21.96
CA VAL A 44 -22.55 -7.50 23.06
C VAL A 44 -23.55 -6.42 22.63
N ASP A 45 -23.08 -5.41 21.91
CA ASP A 45 -23.89 -4.23 21.57
C ASP A 45 -24.86 -4.44 20.40
N LEU A 46 -24.43 -5.15 19.34
CA LEU A 46 -25.31 -5.46 18.20
C LEU A 46 -26.06 -6.80 18.36
N GLY A 47 -25.72 -7.62 19.37
CA GLY A 47 -26.27 -8.97 19.52
C GLY A 47 -25.87 -9.94 18.39
N VAL A 48 -24.74 -9.68 17.74
CA VAL A 48 -24.25 -10.38 16.53
C VAL A 48 -23.22 -11.45 16.92
N THR A 49 -23.25 -12.62 16.29
CA THR A 49 -22.30 -13.70 16.58
C THR A 49 -20.90 -13.43 16.02
N ILE A 50 -19.87 -14.06 16.59
CA ILE A 50 -18.47 -13.96 16.08
C ILE A 50 -18.37 -14.49 14.64
N THR A 51 -19.19 -15.47 14.26
CA THR A 51 -19.25 -15.99 12.88
C THR A 51 -19.77 -14.94 11.90
N GLN A 52 -20.79 -14.18 12.28
CA GLN A 52 -21.33 -13.06 11.51
C GLN A 52 -20.29 -11.92 11.35
N LEU A 53 -19.54 -11.59 12.40
CA LEU A 53 -18.44 -10.62 12.32
C LEU A 53 -17.33 -11.10 11.37
N THR A 54 -17.01 -12.40 11.40
CA THR A 54 -16.04 -13.00 10.48
C THR A 54 -16.51 -12.92 9.03
N HIS A 55 -17.81 -13.15 8.76
CA HIS A 55 -18.39 -12.98 7.43
C HIS A 55 -18.26 -11.55 6.90
N ALA A 56 -18.46 -10.55 7.76
CA ALA A 56 -18.30 -9.16 7.36
C ALA A 56 -16.85 -8.80 7.06
N GLN A 57 -15.89 -9.31 7.83
CA GLN A 57 -14.48 -9.16 7.49
C GLN A 57 -14.14 -9.83 6.15
N SER A 58 -14.66 -11.03 5.89
CA SER A 58 -14.50 -11.68 4.58
C SER A 58 -15.10 -10.82 3.46
N ALA A 59 -16.23 -10.18 3.70
CA ALA A 59 -16.85 -9.26 2.74
C ALA A 59 -15.99 -8.01 2.48
N GLN A 60 -15.33 -7.47 3.52
CA GLN A 60 -14.35 -6.39 3.37
C GLN A 60 -13.18 -6.81 2.48
N LEU A 61 -12.60 -7.99 2.71
CA LEU A 61 -11.50 -8.51 1.90
C LEU A 61 -11.91 -8.79 0.45
N ALA A 62 -13.13 -9.29 0.24
CA ALA A 62 -13.69 -9.46 -1.10
C ALA A 62 -13.86 -8.11 -1.82
N GLY A 63 -14.32 -7.08 -1.10
CA GLY A 63 -14.39 -5.71 -1.60
C GLY A 63 -13.01 -5.17 -2.00
N LEU A 64 -11.99 -5.42 -1.17
CA LEU A 64 -10.61 -5.04 -1.45
C LEU A 64 -10.09 -5.71 -2.74
N ALA A 65 -10.29 -7.03 -2.87
CA ALA A 65 -9.84 -7.80 -4.03
C ALA A 65 -10.51 -7.33 -5.34
N MET A 66 -11.83 -7.08 -5.30
CA MET A 66 -12.56 -6.56 -6.46
C MET A 66 -12.11 -5.13 -6.82
N GLY A 67 -11.88 -4.28 -5.82
CA GLY A 67 -11.48 -2.89 -6.01
C GLY A 67 -10.19 -2.75 -6.82
N CYS A 68 -9.17 -3.55 -6.51
CA CYS A 68 -7.88 -3.48 -7.21
C CYS A 68 -8.04 -3.63 -8.74
N ILE A 69 -8.90 -4.54 -9.20
CA ILE A 69 -9.11 -4.80 -10.63
C ILE A 69 -9.73 -3.59 -11.33
N PHE A 70 -10.75 -2.97 -10.73
CA PHE A 70 -11.46 -1.83 -11.34
C PHE A 70 -10.66 -0.53 -11.25
N PHE A 71 -9.93 -0.31 -10.16
CA PHE A 71 -9.29 0.98 -9.92
C PHE A 71 -7.92 1.13 -10.59
N ILE A 72 -7.21 0.04 -10.92
CA ILE A 72 -5.93 0.13 -11.65
C ILE A 72 -6.09 0.91 -12.99
N PRO A 73 -7.00 0.55 -13.90
CA PRO A 73 -7.20 1.29 -15.16
C PRO A 73 -7.72 2.73 -14.93
N LEU A 74 -8.58 2.91 -13.92
CA LEU A 74 -9.12 4.22 -13.56
C LEU A 74 -8.01 5.17 -13.10
N THR A 75 -7.04 4.70 -12.30
CA THR A 75 -5.91 5.51 -11.85
C THR A 75 -5.02 5.95 -13.02
N ILE A 76 -4.80 5.05 -13.99
CA ILE A 76 -4.00 5.34 -15.17
C ILE A 76 -4.71 6.37 -16.04
N LYS A 77 -6.03 6.27 -16.23
CA LYS A 77 -6.79 7.20 -17.05
C LYS A 77 -6.99 8.57 -16.40
N TYR A 78 -7.58 8.61 -15.22
CA TYR A 78 -8.02 9.86 -14.58
C TYR A 78 -6.90 10.60 -13.84
N GLY A 79 -5.76 9.94 -13.60
CA GLY A 79 -4.63 10.52 -12.87
C GLY A 79 -4.58 10.07 -11.42
N ARG A 80 -3.43 10.32 -10.79
CA ARG A 80 -3.11 9.82 -9.45
C ARG A 80 -3.91 10.56 -8.39
N ARG A 81 -3.98 11.89 -8.50
CA ARG A 81 -4.64 12.75 -7.50
C ARG A 81 -6.15 12.52 -7.40
N SER A 82 -6.86 12.48 -8.52
CA SER A 82 -8.32 12.24 -8.53
C SER A 82 -8.66 10.96 -7.76
N THR A 83 -7.84 9.93 -7.94
CA THR A 83 -8.10 8.61 -7.38
C THR A 83 -7.90 8.59 -5.87
N TYR A 84 -6.85 9.26 -5.36
CA TYR A 84 -6.67 9.45 -3.91
C TYR A 84 -7.80 10.25 -3.26
N ILE A 85 -8.24 11.32 -3.91
CA ILE A 85 -9.33 12.18 -3.40
C ILE A 85 -10.62 11.37 -3.28
N VAL A 86 -10.99 10.63 -4.33
CA VAL A 86 -12.22 9.80 -4.34
C VAL A 86 -12.15 8.70 -3.29
N SER A 87 -11.01 8.01 -3.16
CA SER A 87 -10.83 6.97 -2.14
C SER A 87 -10.92 7.51 -0.73
N THR A 88 -10.21 8.59 -0.44
CA THR A 88 -10.17 9.17 0.92
C THR A 88 -11.54 9.74 1.30
N ALA A 89 -12.27 10.33 0.34
CA ALA A 89 -13.66 10.76 0.54
C ALA A 89 -14.57 9.57 0.87
N ALA A 90 -14.47 8.49 0.10
CA ALA A 90 -15.27 7.28 0.31
C ALA A 90 -14.96 6.63 1.67
N LEU A 91 -13.68 6.50 2.05
CA LEU A 91 -13.28 5.99 3.36
C LEU A 91 -13.78 6.87 4.51
N ALA A 92 -13.72 8.20 4.35
CA ALA A 92 -14.26 9.13 5.35
C ALA A 92 -15.79 8.97 5.49
N ALA A 93 -16.53 8.96 4.38
CA ALA A 93 -17.99 8.81 4.40
C ALA A 93 -18.42 7.47 5.03
N VAL A 94 -17.74 6.38 4.69
CA VAL A 94 -18.05 5.06 5.27
C VAL A 94 -17.66 5.00 6.74
N SER A 95 -16.55 5.60 7.17
CA SER A 95 -16.20 5.63 8.60
C SER A 95 -17.27 6.35 9.45
N TRP A 96 -17.84 7.45 8.94
CA TRP A 96 -18.98 8.12 9.57
C TRP A 96 -20.20 7.21 9.63
N TRP A 97 -20.49 6.47 8.56
CA TRP A 97 -21.58 5.50 8.56
C TRP A 97 -21.33 4.38 9.58
N THR A 98 -20.12 3.81 9.62
CA THR A 98 -19.75 2.72 10.53
C THR A 98 -19.90 3.09 12.01
N SER A 99 -19.69 4.36 12.36
CA SER A 99 -19.87 4.86 13.73
C SER A 99 -21.31 4.73 14.26
N SER A 100 -22.31 4.75 13.36
CA SER A 100 -23.73 4.81 13.70
C SER A 100 -24.50 3.51 13.37
N ILE A 101 -23.78 2.42 13.13
CA ILE A 101 -24.38 1.14 12.76
C ILE A 101 -25.23 0.58 13.91
N SER A 102 -26.39 0.05 13.53
CA SER A 102 -27.29 -0.69 14.43
C SER A 102 -27.69 -2.06 13.88
N SER A 103 -27.42 -2.35 12.60
CA SER A 103 -27.84 -3.59 11.94
C SER A 103 -26.68 -4.43 11.38
N TYR A 104 -26.85 -5.74 11.35
CA TYR A 104 -25.89 -6.66 10.73
C TYR A 104 -25.72 -6.42 9.22
N THR A 105 -26.79 -6.10 8.51
CA THR A 105 -26.72 -5.84 7.06
C THR A 105 -25.92 -4.58 6.77
N GLU A 106 -26.06 -3.54 7.59
CA GLU A 106 -25.27 -2.31 7.50
C GLU A 106 -23.79 -2.58 7.76
N LEU A 107 -23.49 -3.50 8.69
CA LEU A 107 -22.12 -3.93 8.98
C LEU A 107 -21.48 -4.59 7.76
N ILE A 108 -22.15 -5.52 7.08
CA ILE A 108 -21.62 -6.10 5.83
C ILE A 108 -21.44 -5.03 4.75
N LEU A 109 -22.44 -4.16 4.56
CA LEU A 109 -22.43 -3.17 3.49
C LEU A 109 -21.27 -2.18 3.66
N THR A 110 -21.10 -1.64 4.87
CA THR A 110 -19.99 -0.73 5.20
C THR A 110 -18.65 -1.43 5.09
N SER A 111 -18.54 -2.71 5.50
CA SER A 111 -17.32 -3.51 5.31
C SER A 111 -16.94 -3.65 3.82
N ILE A 112 -17.89 -3.97 2.93
CA ILE A 112 -17.62 -4.09 1.48
C ILE A 112 -17.15 -2.75 0.90
N ILE A 113 -17.82 -1.65 1.23
CA ILE A 113 -17.49 -0.32 0.68
C ILE A 113 -16.12 0.14 1.24
N THR A 114 -15.83 -0.11 2.51
CA THR A 114 -14.51 0.20 3.11
C THR A 114 -13.40 -0.57 2.40
N GLY A 115 -13.61 -1.86 2.13
CA GLY A 115 -12.67 -2.69 1.37
C GLY A 115 -12.44 -2.14 -0.05
N LEU A 116 -13.53 -1.83 -0.76
CA LEU A 116 -13.48 -1.27 -2.12
C LEU A 116 -12.72 0.06 -2.16
N ALA A 117 -13.00 0.96 -1.22
CA ALA A 117 -12.34 2.25 -1.13
C ALA A 117 -10.87 2.13 -0.68
N GLY A 118 -10.56 1.18 0.20
CA GLY A 118 -9.19 0.88 0.66
C GLY A 118 -8.26 0.39 -0.44
N ALA A 119 -8.77 -0.41 -1.39
CA ALA A 119 -8.01 -0.97 -2.51
C ALA A 119 -7.34 0.10 -3.39
N ILE A 120 -7.99 1.26 -3.49
CA ILE A 120 -7.48 2.39 -4.24
C ILE A 120 -6.16 2.91 -3.66
N ASN A 121 -6.06 2.99 -2.33
CA ASN A 121 -4.87 3.50 -1.66
C ASN A 121 -3.68 2.56 -1.86
N GLU A 122 -3.91 1.24 -1.76
CA GLU A 122 -2.85 0.25 -1.92
C GLU A 122 -2.22 0.28 -3.32
N THR A 123 -3.07 0.35 -4.36
CA THR A 123 -2.61 0.39 -5.75
C THR A 123 -2.01 1.75 -6.15
N SER A 124 -2.62 2.86 -5.72
CA SER A 124 -2.18 4.20 -6.13
C SER A 124 -0.81 4.58 -5.55
N VAL A 125 -0.48 4.09 -4.34
CA VAL A 125 0.81 4.40 -3.69
C VAL A 125 1.96 3.72 -4.40
N GLN A 126 1.80 2.45 -4.78
CA GLN A 126 2.83 1.73 -5.56
C GLN A 126 3.14 2.43 -6.88
N MET A 127 2.11 2.94 -7.55
CA MET A 127 2.30 3.69 -8.79
C MET A 127 2.98 5.04 -8.53
N THR A 128 2.61 5.73 -7.45
CA THR A 128 3.24 7.00 -7.06
C THR A 128 4.72 6.82 -6.69
N ILE A 129 5.09 5.72 -6.03
CA ILE A 129 6.49 5.38 -5.73
C ILE A 129 7.27 5.13 -7.03
N ALA A 130 6.67 4.41 -7.98
CA ALA A 130 7.30 4.17 -9.28
C ALA A 130 7.52 5.47 -10.08
N ASP A 131 6.60 6.42 -9.97
CA ASP A 131 6.66 7.71 -10.66
C ASP A 131 7.63 8.70 -9.98
N LEU A 132 7.81 8.64 -8.66
CA LEU A 132 8.66 9.59 -7.89
C LEU A 132 10.11 9.12 -7.66
N PHE A 133 10.36 7.81 -7.54
CA PHE A 133 11.66 7.26 -7.15
C PHE A 133 12.32 6.44 -8.25
N PHE A 134 13.63 6.64 -8.40
CA PHE A 134 14.48 5.85 -9.28
C PHE A 134 14.63 4.40 -8.81
N VAL A 135 14.88 3.49 -9.74
CA VAL A 135 14.94 2.03 -9.51
C VAL A 135 15.79 1.63 -8.30
N HIS A 136 16.94 2.28 -8.10
CA HIS A 136 17.87 2.01 -6.98
C HIS A 136 17.35 2.42 -5.58
N GLN A 137 16.30 3.25 -5.51
CA GLN A 137 15.73 3.79 -4.28
C GLN A 137 14.32 3.25 -4.05
N ARG A 138 13.73 2.56 -5.04
CA ARG A 138 12.38 2.01 -4.95
C ARG A 138 12.23 0.97 -3.82
N GLY A 139 13.29 0.23 -3.48
CA GLY A 139 13.28 -0.72 -2.37
C GLY A 139 13.09 0.00 -1.03
N THR A 140 13.94 0.97 -0.73
CA THR A 140 13.80 1.81 0.48
C THR A 140 12.46 2.54 0.56
N ALA A 141 11.96 3.09 -0.55
CA ALA A 141 10.65 3.75 -0.58
C ALA A 141 9.53 2.75 -0.23
N ASN A 142 9.51 1.58 -0.88
CA ASN A 142 8.53 0.53 -0.57
C ASN A 142 8.62 0.05 0.89
N ALA A 143 9.80 -0.02 1.48
CA ALA A 143 9.96 -0.38 2.88
C ALA A 143 9.34 0.66 3.82
N ILE A 144 9.53 1.97 3.55
CA ILE A 144 8.88 3.04 4.32
C ILE A 144 7.35 2.95 4.19
N TYR A 145 6.86 2.68 2.97
CA TYR A 145 5.43 2.45 2.73
C TYR A 145 4.89 1.28 3.57
N PHE A 146 5.55 0.11 3.54
CA PHE A 146 5.14 -1.03 4.34
C PHE A 146 5.23 -0.77 5.84
N THR A 147 6.22 0.00 6.30
CA THR A 147 6.25 0.46 7.69
C THR A 147 5.00 1.25 8.06
N ALA A 148 4.57 2.16 7.19
CA ALA A 148 3.36 2.94 7.40
C ALA A 148 2.08 2.09 7.40
N VAL A 149 1.97 1.11 6.49
CA VAL A 149 0.88 0.13 6.46
C VAL A 149 0.77 -0.58 7.81
N MET A 150 1.89 -0.99 8.39
CA MET A 150 1.90 -1.71 9.67
C MET A 150 1.70 -0.81 10.89
N VAL A 151 2.14 0.45 10.85
CA VAL A 151 1.73 1.47 11.85
C VAL A 151 0.21 1.61 11.82
N GLY A 152 -0.39 1.70 10.63
CA GLY A 152 -1.84 1.76 10.45
C GLY A 152 -2.56 0.52 10.97
N SER A 153 -1.98 -0.67 10.74
CA SER A 153 -2.61 -1.97 11.03
C SER A 153 -2.42 -2.48 12.45
N PHE A 154 -1.36 -2.05 13.17
CA PHE A 154 -1.05 -2.54 14.52
C PHE A 154 -1.05 -1.46 15.58
N LEU A 155 -0.33 -0.36 15.35
CA LEU A 155 -0.18 0.68 16.36
C LEU A 155 -1.50 1.43 16.59
N THR A 156 -2.28 1.60 15.52
CA THR A 156 -3.53 2.38 15.61
C THR A 156 -4.68 1.60 16.24
N PRO A 157 -4.91 0.30 15.91
CA PRO A 157 -5.89 -0.50 16.63
C PRO A 157 -5.54 -0.71 18.11
N LEU A 158 -4.26 -0.70 18.49
CA LEU A 158 -3.84 -0.65 19.89
C LEU A 158 -4.36 0.63 20.58
N ALA A 159 -4.09 1.80 20.00
CA ALA A 159 -4.57 3.08 20.53
C ALA A 159 -6.10 3.11 20.59
N ALA A 160 -6.76 2.64 19.54
CA ALA A 160 -8.21 2.57 19.45
C ALA A 160 -8.83 1.58 20.46
N GLY A 161 -8.13 0.49 20.80
CA GLY A 161 -8.51 -0.46 21.84
C GLY A 161 -8.43 0.13 23.25
N SER A 162 -7.44 0.98 23.52
CA SER A 162 -7.36 1.72 24.79
C SER A 162 -8.49 2.74 24.93
N GLN A 163 -8.78 3.48 23.86
CA GLN A 163 -9.89 4.44 23.83
C GLN A 163 -11.25 3.73 23.97
N ALA A 164 -11.42 2.58 23.33
CA ALA A 164 -12.65 1.81 23.40
C ALA A 164 -12.91 1.19 24.78
N ALA A 165 -11.88 1.04 25.62
CA ALA A 165 -12.05 0.56 26.99
C ALA A 165 -12.70 1.61 27.90
N GLU A 166 -12.47 2.91 27.64
CA GLU A 166 -13.00 4.00 28.46
C GLU A 166 -14.30 4.60 27.88
N GLN A 167 -14.37 4.77 26.56
CA GLN A 167 -15.42 5.53 25.87
C GLN A 167 -16.30 4.66 24.95
N GLY A 168 -15.98 3.37 24.81
CA GLY A 168 -16.67 2.43 23.93
C GLY A 168 -16.20 2.50 22.46
N TRP A 169 -16.49 1.45 21.70
CA TRP A 169 -16.03 1.29 20.31
C TRP A 169 -16.56 2.34 19.34
N ARG A 170 -17.77 2.87 19.55
CA ARG A 170 -18.36 3.91 18.66
C ARG A 170 -17.53 5.19 18.65
N TRP A 171 -17.01 5.60 19.81
CA TRP A 171 -16.15 6.79 19.94
C TRP A 171 -14.83 6.64 19.18
N SER A 172 -14.27 5.43 19.12
CA SER A 172 -13.09 5.14 18.32
C SER A 172 -13.35 5.34 16.81
N TYR A 173 -14.54 4.98 16.32
CA TYR A 173 -14.93 5.27 14.92
C TYR A 173 -15.20 6.76 14.68
N TYR A 174 -15.75 7.50 15.64
CA TYR A 174 -15.89 8.96 15.52
C TYR A 174 -14.53 9.66 15.42
N ALA A 175 -13.58 9.30 16.30
CA ALA A 175 -12.22 9.84 16.25
C ALA A 175 -11.53 9.50 14.92
N LEU A 176 -11.68 8.28 14.44
CA LEU A 176 -11.16 7.86 13.13
C LEU A 176 -11.79 8.68 11.98
N SER A 177 -13.10 8.91 12.02
CA SER A 177 -13.81 9.67 10.97
C SER A 177 -13.37 11.14 10.91
N ILE A 178 -13.11 11.76 12.06
CA ILE A 178 -12.54 13.12 12.15
C ILE A 178 -11.11 13.12 11.56
N ALA A 179 -10.29 12.12 11.88
CA ALA A 179 -8.95 11.99 11.30
C ALA A 179 -8.99 11.77 9.77
N MET A 180 -9.92 10.95 9.25
CA MET A 180 -10.07 10.73 7.81
C MET A 180 -10.52 12.00 7.08
N THR A 181 -11.49 12.73 7.64
CA THR A 181 -12.00 13.98 7.03
C THR A 181 -10.96 15.09 7.04
N THR A 182 -10.19 15.24 8.11
CA THR A 182 -9.07 16.20 8.16
C THR A 182 -7.99 15.87 7.13
N LEU A 183 -7.65 14.59 6.95
CA LEU A 183 -6.73 14.15 5.90
C LEU A 183 -7.31 14.38 4.49
N PHE A 184 -8.61 14.14 4.28
CA PHE A 184 -9.29 14.44 3.02
C PHE A 184 -9.17 15.92 2.65
N VAL A 185 -9.47 16.83 3.58
CA VAL A 185 -9.35 18.28 3.36
C VAL A 185 -7.89 18.67 3.07
N THR A 186 -6.94 18.08 3.81
CA THR A 186 -5.51 18.33 3.59
C THR A 186 -5.08 17.87 2.19
N PHE A 187 -5.54 16.71 1.72
CA PHE A 187 -5.27 16.19 0.38
C PHE A 187 -5.87 17.05 -0.73
N LEU A 188 -7.09 17.56 -0.52
CA LEU A 188 -7.71 18.46 -1.49
C LEU A 188 -6.85 19.70 -1.74
N LEU A 189 -6.28 20.28 -0.69
CA LEU A 189 -5.59 21.56 -0.74
C LEU A 189 -4.09 21.46 -1.08
N LEU A 190 -3.39 20.43 -0.60
CA LEU A 190 -1.91 20.37 -0.63
C LEU A 190 -1.33 19.33 -1.59
N PHE A 191 -2.11 18.35 -2.07
CA PHE A 191 -1.57 17.29 -2.93
C PHE A 191 -1.36 17.77 -4.37
N GLU A 192 -0.11 17.76 -4.85
CA GLU A 192 0.23 18.08 -6.24
C GLU A 192 0.13 16.80 -7.12
N GLU A 193 -0.26 16.94 -8.40
CA GLU A 193 -0.27 15.80 -9.33
C GLU A 193 1.14 15.24 -9.57
N THR A 194 1.29 13.92 -9.40
CA THR A 194 2.55 13.19 -9.56
C THR A 194 2.71 12.55 -10.93
N LYS A 195 1.63 12.49 -11.73
CA LYS A 195 1.65 11.88 -13.07
C LYS A 195 2.40 12.76 -14.07
N PHE A 196 3.49 12.23 -14.64
CA PHE A 196 4.15 12.84 -15.78
C PHE A 196 3.33 12.57 -17.06
N VAL A 197 2.89 13.63 -17.74
CA VAL A 197 2.42 13.51 -19.12
C VAL A 197 3.62 13.80 -20.01
N PRO A 198 4.16 12.82 -20.75
CA PRO A 198 5.15 13.14 -21.76
C PRO A 198 4.47 14.08 -22.76
N VAL A 199 4.98 15.30 -22.88
CA VAL A 199 4.66 16.12 -24.04
C VAL A 199 5.22 15.36 -25.22
N SER A 200 4.36 14.83 -26.08
CA SER A 200 4.77 14.22 -27.34
C SER A 200 5.35 15.31 -28.23
N VAL A 201 6.62 15.63 -28.04
CA VAL A 201 7.40 16.41 -28.99
C VAL A 201 7.50 15.54 -30.24
N GLY A 202 6.66 15.81 -31.23
CA GLY A 202 6.56 15.02 -32.46
C GLY A 202 5.16 14.69 -32.95
N GLN A 203 4.10 15.33 -32.44
CA GLN A 203 2.85 15.37 -33.20
C GLN A 203 3.02 16.43 -34.28
N THR A 204 3.21 15.97 -35.52
CA THR A 204 3.33 16.79 -36.73
C THR A 204 2.09 17.68 -36.83
N ASP A 205 2.21 18.92 -36.36
CA ASP A 205 1.27 19.97 -36.71
C ASP A 205 1.39 20.20 -38.22
N ASN A 206 0.46 19.60 -38.96
CA ASN A 206 0.19 19.95 -40.35
C ASN A 206 -0.29 21.42 -40.38
N SER A 207 0.67 22.34 -40.37
CA SER A 207 0.42 23.72 -40.76
C SER A 207 1.68 24.32 -41.38
N THR A 208 1.63 24.37 -42.71
CA THR A 208 2.29 25.35 -43.59
C THR A 208 3.81 25.45 -43.54
N SER A 209 4.40 24.77 -44.51
CA SER A 209 5.63 25.14 -45.22
C SER A 209 5.77 26.64 -45.42
N LEU A 210 6.73 27.28 -44.75
CA LEU A 210 7.40 28.46 -45.28
C LEU A 210 8.89 28.38 -44.93
N ALA A 211 9.68 28.28 -45.99
CA ALA A 211 11.12 28.23 -45.98
C ALA A 211 11.73 29.46 -45.31
N VAL A 212 12.68 29.25 -44.41
CA VAL A 212 13.78 30.19 -44.19
C VAL A 212 15.08 29.42 -44.11
N THR A 213 15.85 29.63 -45.18
CA THR A 213 17.20 29.18 -45.46
C THR A 213 18.21 29.77 -44.47
N SER A 214 19.08 28.88 -43.96
CA SER A 214 20.46 29.09 -43.52
C SER A 214 20.81 30.25 -42.55
N SER A 215 21.39 29.88 -41.41
CA SER A 215 22.71 30.39 -41.04
C SER A 215 23.38 29.46 -40.02
N ASN A 216 24.55 28.95 -40.40
CA ASN A 216 25.53 28.24 -39.59
C ASN A 216 25.78 28.92 -38.23
N GLN A 217 25.87 28.11 -37.17
CA GLN A 217 26.97 28.22 -36.21
C GLN A 217 27.21 26.87 -35.50
N SER A 218 28.43 26.41 -35.70
CA SER A 218 29.16 25.28 -35.15
C SER A 218 28.95 24.98 -33.66
N HIS A 219 28.80 23.70 -33.31
CA HIS A 219 29.48 23.12 -32.15
C HIS A 219 29.88 21.66 -32.45
N GLU A 220 31.19 21.42 -32.40
CA GLU A 220 31.88 20.12 -32.44
C GLU A 220 31.24 19.11 -31.48
N HIS A 221 30.96 17.92 -32.01
CA HIS A 221 30.60 16.74 -31.22
C HIS A 221 31.81 15.80 -31.19
N ASP A 222 32.55 15.82 -30.08
CA ASP A 222 33.51 14.76 -29.76
C ASP A 222 32.77 13.43 -29.66
N LYS A 223 33.15 12.48 -30.54
CA LYS A 223 32.67 11.10 -30.56
C LYS A 223 33.79 10.21 -30.04
N GLU A 224 33.61 9.64 -28.85
CA GLU A 224 34.42 8.49 -28.45
C GLU A 224 33.73 7.19 -28.90
N GLU A 225 34.34 6.50 -29.86
CA GLU A 225 33.93 5.18 -30.32
C GLU A 225 34.66 4.09 -29.53
N LEU A 226 33.95 3.39 -28.63
CA LEU A 226 34.41 2.11 -28.09
C LEU A 226 33.78 0.97 -28.89
N LYS A 227 34.60 0.31 -29.72
CA LYS A 227 34.21 -0.88 -30.49
C LYS A 227 34.42 -2.13 -29.64
N VAL A 228 33.33 -2.81 -29.27
CA VAL A 228 33.37 -4.21 -28.82
C VAL A 228 32.30 -4.98 -29.61
N ASP A 229 32.76 -5.96 -30.39
CA ASP A 229 32.01 -7.01 -31.09
C ASP A 229 30.65 -6.63 -31.71
N GLY A 230 30.70 -6.00 -32.89
CA GLY A 230 29.67 -6.12 -33.93
C GLY A 230 28.35 -5.38 -33.72
N TYR A 231 28.08 -4.82 -32.54
CA TYR A 231 26.90 -3.99 -32.29
C TYR A 231 27.33 -2.55 -31.95
N THR A 232 26.94 -1.59 -32.80
CA THR A 232 27.17 -0.17 -32.56
C THR A 232 26.15 0.32 -31.53
N THR A 233 26.46 0.19 -30.24
CA THR A 233 25.63 0.78 -29.19
C THR A 233 25.89 2.28 -29.14
N THR A 234 25.05 3.06 -29.84
CA THR A 234 25.05 4.52 -29.73
C THR A 234 24.55 4.90 -28.34
N THR A 235 25.47 5.09 -27.40
CA THR A 235 25.13 5.66 -26.09
C THR A 235 24.79 7.13 -26.30
N THR A 236 23.53 7.41 -26.61
CA THR A 236 23.01 8.77 -26.60
C THR A 236 22.90 9.17 -25.14
N MET A 237 23.90 9.89 -24.62
CA MET A 237 23.74 10.58 -23.35
C MET A 237 22.58 11.56 -23.52
N ALA A 238 21.42 11.23 -22.95
CA ALA A 238 20.30 12.15 -22.87
C ALA A 238 20.74 13.33 -21.99
N ARG A 239 21.25 14.40 -22.63
CA ARG A 239 21.40 15.69 -21.96
C ARG A 239 20.01 16.13 -21.54
N THR A 240 19.85 16.39 -20.25
CA THR A 240 18.65 16.99 -19.65
C THR A 240 18.34 18.30 -20.38
N ASP A 241 17.21 18.36 -21.10
CA ASP A 241 16.69 19.62 -21.60
C ASP A 241 16.28 20.48 -20.41
N SER A 242 17.16 21.41 -20.03
CA SER A 242 16.93 22.43 -18.98
C SER A 242 15.83 23.43 -19.33
N THR A 243 15.24 23.32 -20.52
CA THR A 243 14.24 24.24 -21.09
C THR A 243 12.79 23.82 -20.83
N ILE A 244 12.52 22.70 -20.16
CA ILE A 244 11.13 22.29 -19.83
C ILE A 244 10.58 23.23 -18.76
N PRO A 245 9.63 24.12 -19.08
CA PRO A 245 9.11 25.08 -18.11
C PRO A 245 8.38 24.35 -16.99
N ILE A 246 8.66 24.78 -15.77
CA ILE A 246 7.98 24.27 -14.58
C ILE A 246 6.50 24.69 -14.64
N ASN A 247 5.58 23.73 -14.68
CA ASN A 247 4.14 24.02 -14.69
C ASN A 247 3.71 24.91 -13.52
N THR A 248 2.79 25.84 -13.78
CA THR A 248 2.26 26.80 -12.79
C THR A 248 1.51 26.06 -11.66
N TRP A 249 1.48 26.61 -10.44
CA TRP A 249 0.78 26.03 -9.26
C TRP A 249 -0.66 25.54 -9.55
N ARG A 250 -1.43 26.29 -10.34
CA ARG A 250 -2.79 25.90 -10.78
C ARG A 250 -2.83 24.77 -11.81
N GLN A 251 -1.81 24.65 -12.66
CA GLN A 251 -1.69 23.53 -13.62
C GLN A 251 -1.22 22.24 -12.93
N ARG A 252 -0.46 22.36 -11.84
CA ARG A 252 -0.07 21.24 -10.96
C ARG A 252 -1.21 20.72 -10.09
N LEU A 253 -2.14 21.61 -9.74
CA LEU A 253 -3.39 21.29 -9.04
C LEU A 253 -4.53 20.91 -9.99
N ARG A 254 -4.26 20.49 -11.24
CA ARG A 254 -5.31 19.96 -12.10
C ARG A 254 -5.94 18.71 -11.46
N PHE A 255 -7.27 18.66 -11.46
CA PHE A 255 -8.04 17.60 -10.80
C PHE A 255 -8.00 16.28 -11.59
N THR A 256 -7.81 16.34 -12.90
CA THR A 256 -7.80 15.17 -13.77
C THR A 256 -6.82 15.41 -14.91
N THR A 257 -5.97 14.42 -15.18
CA THR A 257 -5.04 14.45 -16.32
C THR A 257 -5.34 13.25 -17.22
N PRO A 258 -6.33 13.39 -18.14
CA PRO A 258 -6.79 12.28 -18.97
C PRO A 258 -5.69 11.87 -19.96
N THR A 259 -5.37 10.57 -20.00
CA THR A 259 -4.58 9.98 -21.09
C THR A 259 -5.46 9.71 -22.31
N PRO A 260 -4.90 9.79 -23.52
CA PRO A 260 -5.63 9.52 -24.77
C PRO A 260 -5.92 8.03 -25.00
N GLU A 261 -5.43 7.13 -24.15
CA GLU A 261 -5.61 5.68 -24.30
C GLU A 261 -7.05 5.24 -23.98
N SER A 262 -7.52 4.26 -24.74
CA SER A 262 -8.85 3.69 -24.57
C SER A 262 -8.96 2.90 -23.25
N LEU A 263 -10.06 3.12 -22.50
CA LEU A 263 -10.37 2.36 -21.28
C LEU A 263 -10.32 0.83 -21.45
N PRO A 264 -10.93 0.22 -22.48
CA PRO A 264 -10.95 -1.23 -22.59
C PRO A 264 -9.54 -1.81 -22.76
N HIS A 265 -8.65 -1.12 -23.46
CA HIS A 265 -7.26 -1.53 -23.59
C HIS A 265 -6.56 -1.53 -22.22
N LEU A 266 -6.76 -0.50 -21.41
CA LEU A 266 -6.20 -0.41 -20.04
C LEU A 266 -6.71 -1.51 -19.10
N PHE A 267 -7.93 -2.02 -19.29
CA PHE A 267 -8.46 -3.15 -18.52
C PHE A 267 -7.84 -4.50 -18.91
N VAL A 268 -7.42 -4.65 -20.17
CA VAL A 268 -6.89 -5.92 -20.70
C VAL A 268 -5.39 -6.10 -20.38
N ILE A 269 -4.64 -5.00 -20.20
CA ILE A 269 -3.20 -5.04 -19.91
C ILE A 269 -2.87 -5.83 -18.63
N PRO A 270 -3.47 -5.55 -17.45
CA PRO A 270 -3.13 -6.29 -16.22
C PRO A 270 -3.42 -7.78 -16.33
N LEU A 271 -4.48 -8.17 -17.05
CA LEU A 271 -4.83 -9.57 -17.28
C LEU A 271 -3.77 -10.30 -18.12
N HIS A 272 -3.21 -9.64 -19.14
CA HIS A 272 -2.11 -10.20 -19.92
C HIS A 272 -0.83 -10.30 -19.09
N VAL A 273 -0.52 -9.31 -18.26
CA VAL A 273 0.68 -9.31 -17.42
C VAL A 273 0.66 -10.43 -16.38
N ILE A 274 -0.52 -10.83 -15.87
CA ILE A 274 -0.67 -11.98 -14.95
C ILE A 274 -0.31 -13.32 -15.62
N THR A 275 -0.43 -13.45 -16.95
CA THR A 275 -0.05 -14.69 -17.66
C THR A 275 1.45 -14.96 -17.63
N LEU A 276 2.26 -13.95 -17.33
CA LEU A 276 3.69 -14.09 -17.18
C LEU A 276 4.01 -14.84 -15.87
N PRO A 277 4.69 -16.00 -15.92
CA PRO A 277 4.85 -16.88 -14.76
C PRO A 277 5.64 -16.21 -13.62
N HIS A 278 6.59 -15.34 -13.94
CA HIS A 278 7.36 -14.58 -12.94
C HIS A 278 6.47 -13.58 -12.19
N VAL A 279 5.57 -12.86 -12.89
CA VAL A 279 4.64 -11.93 -12.24
C VAL A 279 3.66 -12.70 -11.37
N PHE A 280 3.10 -13.79 -11.89
CA PHE A 280 2.18 -14.65 -11.16
C PHE A 280 2.79 -15.16 -9.85
N PHE A 281 4.05 -15.63 -9.89
CA PHE A 281 4.76 -16.08 -8.69
C PHE A 281 4.92 -14.97 -7.66
N THR A 282 5.34 -13.76 -8.08
CA THR A 282 5.48 -12.62 -7.16
C THR A 282 4.14 -12.16 -6.56
N ALA A 283 3.06 -12.23 -7.34
CA ALA A 283 1.72 -11.91 -6.88
C ALA A 283 1.23 -12.94 -5.85
N LEU A 284 1.47 -14.24 -6.09
CA LEU A 284 1.11 -15.31 -5.16
C LEU A 284 1.89 -15.19 -3.84
N GLN A 285 3.18 -14.88 -3.91
CA GLN A 285 4.01 -14.65 -2.73
C GLN A 285 3.49 -13.48 -1.89
N PHE A 286 3.14 -12.36 -2.53
CA PHE A 286 2.57 -11.19 -1.85
C PHE A 286 1.20 -11.50 -1.24
N ALA A 287 0.32 -12.15 -1.99
CA ALA A 287 -1.01 -12.56 -1.53
C ALA A 287 -0.94 -13.52 -0.33
N SER A 288 0.00 -14.47 -0.35
CA SER A 288 0.24 -15.39 0.77
C SER A 288 0.66 -14.64 2.04
N GLY A 289 1.57 -13.66 1.93
CA GLY A 289 1.99 -12.83 3.06
C GLY A 289 0.84 -12.04 3.68
N VAL A 290 0.01 -11.40 2.85
CA VAL A 290 -1.17 -10.65 3.32
C VAL A 290 -2.20 -11.59 3.95
N CYS A 291 -2.43 -12.77 3.36
CA CYS A 291 -3.35 -13.77 3.91
C CYS A 291 -2.94 -14.21 5.32
N TRP A 292 -1.66 -14.54 5.53
CA TRP A 292 -1.15 -14.93 6.84
C TRP A 292 -1.27 -13.82 7.88
N LEU A 293 -1.05 -12.57 7.49
CA LEU A 293 -1.23 -11.41 8.36
C LEU A 293 -2.68 -11.29 8.84
N VAL A 294 -3.65 -11.35 7.93
CA VAL A 294 -5.08 -11.24 8.27
C VAL A 294 -5.55 -12.42 9.12
N LEU A 295 -5.09 -13.63 8.81
CA LEU A 295 -5.36 -14.82 9.61
C LEU A 295 -4.84 -14.65 11.04
N TYR A 296 -3.62 -14.15 11.22
CA TYR A 296 -3.07 -13.87 12.53
C TYR A 296 -3.97 -12.91 13.32
N MET A 297 -4.37 -11.76 12.75
CA MET A 297 -5.18 -10.77 13.48
C MET A 297 -6.53 -11.35 13.93
N SER A 298 -7.16 -12.12 13.05
CA SER A 298 -8.46 -12.75 13.31
C SER A 298 -8.36 -13.82 14.40
N VAL A 299 -7.36 -14.70 14.30
CA VAL A 299 -7.18 -15.81 15.25
C VAL A 299 -6.78 -15.29 16.62
N VAL A 300 -5.94 -14.25 16.70
CA VAL A 300 -5.59 -13.63 17.98
C VAL A 300 -6.84 -13.10 18.68
N SER A 301 -7.69 -12.36 17.97
CA SER A 301 -8.92 -11.84 18.57
C SER A 301 -9.91 -12.92 19.00
N ILE A 302 -9.92 -14.11 18.36
CA ILE A 302 -10.84 -15.19 18.72
C ILE A 302 -10.29 -16.03 19.88
N VAL A 303 -9.03 -16.47 19.80
CA VAL A 303 -8.43 -17.42 20.74
C VAL A 303 -8.16 -16.77 22.09
N PHE A 304 -7.64 -15.54 22.09
CA PHE A 304 -7.25 -14.85 23.32
C PHE A 304 -8.42 -14.13 24.01
N ALA A 305 -9.55 -13.98 23.32
CA ALA A 305 -10.81 -13.51 23.88
C ALA A 305 -11.54 -14.58 24.71
N GLN A 306 -11.25 -15.87 24.50
CA GLN A 306 -11.92 -16.97 25.18
C GLN A 306 -11.21 -17.33 26.51
N PRO A 307 -11.89 -18.02 27.44
CA PRO A 307 -11.24 -18.57 28.64
C PRO A 307 -10.12 -19.54 28.22
N PRO A 308 -8.90 -19.46 28.79
CA PRO A 308 -8.56 -18.97 30.12
C PRO A 308 -7.87 -17.60 30.20
N TYR A 309 -7.58 -16.95 29.07
CA TYR A 309 -6.87 -15.67 29.06
C TYR A 309 -7.79 -14.47 29.30
N ASN A 310 -9.06 -14.55 28.86
CA ASN A 310 -10.07 -13.49 29.04
C ASN A 310 -9.49 -12.08 28.82
N PHE A 311 -8.65 -11.91 27.80
CA PHE A 311 -8.03 -10.61 27.60
C PHE A 311 -9.10 -9.59 27.26
N THR A 312 -9.04 -8.46 27.97
CA THR A 312 -9.86 -7.29 27.66
C THR A 312 -9.47 -6.73 26.30
N THR A 313 -10.32 -5.88 25.72
CA THR A 313 -10.06 -5.19 24.43
C THR A 313 -8.67 -4.54 24.38
N PHE A 314 -8.21 -3.98 25.51
CA PHE A 314 -6.85 -3.43 25.64
C PHE A 314 -5.76 -4.50 25.55
N GLY A 315 -5.93 -5.65 26.22
CA GLY A 315 -4.98 -6.76 26.18
C GLY A 315 -4.80 -7.33 24.77
N ILE A 316 -5.89 -7.45 24.01
CA ILE A 316 -5.86 -7.87 22.59
C ILE A 316 -5.11 -6.84 21.75
N GLY A 317 -5.36 -5.54 21.98
CA GLY A 317 -4.59 -4.46 21.36
C GLY A 317 -3.09 -4.57 21.61
N CYS A 318 -2.67 -4.84 22.85
CA CYS A 318 -1.26 -4.99 23.21
C CYS A 318 -0.53 -6.13 22.49
N MET A 319 -1.25 -7.20 22.07
CA MET A 319 -0.64 -8.31 21.33
C MET A 319 -0.15 -7.88 19.93
N THR A 320 -0.69 -6.80 19.37
CA THR A 320 -0.27 -6.26 18.07
C THR A 320 1.11 -5.58 18.11
N LEU A 321 1.66 -5.29 19.29
CA LEU A 321 3.01 -4.73 19.46
C LEU A 321 4.11 -5.69 18.98
N GLY A 322 3.92 -7.01 19.15
CA GLY A 322 4.90 -8.01 18.70
C GLY A 322 5.13 -7.94 17.17
N PRO A 323 4.08 -8.09 16.36
CA PRO A 323 4.14 -7.89 14.91
C PRO A 323 4.68 -6.51 14.51
N PHE A 324 4.36 -5.45 15.26
CA PHE A 324 4.88 -4.11 15.00
C PHE A 324 6.41 -4.03 15.15
N VAL A 325 6.97 -4.58 16.23
CA VAL A 325 8.42 -4.65 16.43
C VAL A 325 9.08 -5.51 15.35
N GLY A 326 8.48 -6.67 15.04
CA GLY A 326 8.94 -7.53 13.94
C GLY A 326 8.97 -6.80 12.60
N ASN A 327 8.00 -5.93 12.33
CA ASN A 327 7.96 -5.13 11.13
C ASN A 327 9.05 -4.04 11.07
N ILE A 328 9.46 -3.45 12.19
CA ILE A 328 10.58 -2.50 12.21
C ILE A 328 11.85 -3.20 11.72
N PHE A 329 12.15 -4.40 12.25
CA PHE A 329 13.29 -5.20 11.79
C PHE A 329 13.11 -5.67 10.34
N GLY A 330 11.90 -6.08 9.97
CA GLY A 330 11.56 -6.50 8.61
C GLY A 330 11.74 -5.38 7.58
N SER A 331 11.39 -4.14 7.91
CA SER A 331 11.55 -2.98 7.04
C SER A 331 13.01 -2.59 6.85
N ILE A 332 13.81 -2.63 7.92
CA ILE A 332 15.26 -2.39 7.85
C ILE A 332 15.93 -3.46 6.96
N TYR A 333 15.50 -4.71 7.09
CA TYR A 333 16.01 -5.81 6.28
C TYR A 333 15.56 -5.72 4.82
N GLY A 334 14.26 -5.55 4.58
CA GLY A 334 13.64 -5.58 3.25
C GLY A 334 13.89 -4.34 2.41
N GLY A 335 14.18 -3.19 3.02
CA GLY A 335 14.50 -1.94 2.31
C GLY A 335 16.00 -1.69 2.23
N PRO A 336 16.59 -0.92 3.16
CA PRO A 336 17.98 -0.48 3.05
C PRO A 336 19.01 -1.61 2.93
N LEU A 337 18.84 -2.70 3.69
CA LEU A 337 19.78 -3.82 3.66
C LEU A 337 19.67 -4.59 2.33
N SER A 338 18.45 -4.83 1.85
CA SER A 338 18.23 -5.44 0.53
C SER A 338 18.84 -4.60 -0.60
N ASP A 339 18.56 -3.29 -0.63
CA ASP A 339 19.13 -2.38 -1.64
C ASP A 339 20.67 -2.33 -1.54
N TRP A 340 21.24 -2.34 -0.34
CA TRP A 340 22.69 -2.39 -0.14
C TRP A 340 23.33 -3.68 -0.67
N VAL A 341 22.71 -4.84 -0.40
CA VAL A 341 23.18 -6.13 -0.89
C VAL A 341 23.17 -6.15 -2.42
N ILE A 342 22.11 -5.63 -3.04
CA ILE A 342 21.99 -5.60 -4.50
C ILE A 342 23.05 -4.68 -5.13
N VAL A 343 23.27 -3.49 -4.57
CA VAL A 343 24.33 -2.59 -5.04
C VAL A 343 25.71 -3.23 -4.90
N ARG A 344 25.93 -3.98 -3.81
CA ARG A 344 27.18 -4.72 -3.59
C ARG A 344 27.36 -5.86 -4.60
N LEU A 345 26.32 -6.60 -4.94
CA LEU A 345 26.35 -7.66 -5.95
C LEU A 345 26.56 -7.08 -7.35
N ALA A 346 25.87 -5.99 -7.70
CA ALA A 346 26.04 -5.30 -8.98
C ALA A 346 27.47 -4.78 -9.16
N ARG A 347 28.10 -4.22 -8.11
CA ARG A 347 29.53 -3.83 -8.16
C ARG A 347 30.47 -5.01 -8.38
N ARG A 348 30.13 -6.20 -7.88
CA ARG A 348 30.92 -7.42 -8.08
C ARG A 348 30.79 -7.98 -9.49
N ASN A 349 29.65 -7.75 -10.16
CA ASN A 349 29.40 -8.14 -11.55
C ASN A 349 29.77 -7.04 -12.57
N GLY A 350 30.77 -6.21 -12.28
CA GLY A 350 31.22 -5.18 -13.23
C GLY A 350 30.21 -4.05 -13.50
N GLY A 351 29.23 -3.86 -12.61
CA GLY A 351 28.23 -2.79 -12.71
C GLY A 351 26.92 -3.20 -13.40
N VAL A 352 26.79 -4.45 -13.85
CA VAL A 352 25.55 -4.95 -14.46
C VAL A 352 24.55 -5.32 -13.36
N PHE A 353 23.37 -4.69 -13.40
CA PHE A 353 22.26 -5.00 -12.50
C PHE A 353 21.37 -6.07 -13.13
N GLU A 354 21.31 -7.24 -12.51
CA GLU A 354 20.39 -8.31 -12.90
C GLU A 354 19.21 -8.37 -11.90
N PRO A 355 17.95 -8.45 -12.38
CA PRO A 355 16.78 -8.55 -11.50
C PRO A 355 16.83 -9.73 -10.52
N GLU A 356 17.52 -10.82 -10.89
CA GLU A 356 17.67 -12.04 -10.08
C GLU A 356 18.46 -11.83 -8.79
N MET A 357 19.27 -10.78 -8.70
CA MET A 357 20.03 -10.45 -7.49
C MET A 357 19.12 -10.18 -6.28
N ARG A 358 17.82 -9.92 -6.50
CA ARG A 358 16.80 -9.79 -5.44
C ARG A 358 16.36 -11.11 -4.82
N LEU A 359 16.62 -12.24 -5.47
CA LEU A 359 16.19 -13.55 -4.97
C LEU A 359 17.03 -14.02 -3.77
N TYR A 360 18.33 -13.69 -3.74
CA TYR A 360 19.24 -14.07 -2.66
C TYR A 360 18.82 -13.57 -1.27
N PRO A 361 18.48 -12.28 -1.06
CA PRO A 361 18.01 -11.80 0.25
C PRO A 361 16.64 -12.36 0.66
N LEU A 362 15.90 -13.04 -0.23
CA LEU A 362 14.59 -13.61 0.12
C LEU A 362 14.67 -14.86 1.01
N VAL A 363 15.82 -15.54 1.05
CA VAL A 363 15.99 -16.80 1.81
C VAL A 363 15.78 -16.59 3.31
N VAL A 364 16.34 -15.51 3.88
CA VAL A 364 16.26 -15.24 5.33
C VAL A 364 14.82 -14.92 5.77
N PRO A 365 14.06 -14.02 5.10
CA PRO A 365 12.64 -13.81 5.39
C PRO A 365 11.80 -15.08 5.28
N THR A 366 12.11 -15.97 4.34
CA THR A 366 11.36 -17.21 4.14
C THR A 366 11.47 -18.14 5.36
N ILE A 367 12.68 -18.31 5.89
CA ILE A 367 12.92 -19.13 7.10
C ILE A 367 12.27 -18.46 8.31
N ALA A 368 12.41 -17.14 8.46
CA ALA A 368 11.83 -16.39 9.56
C ALA A 368 10.30 -16.46 9.58
N MET A 369 9.65 -16.34 8.42
CA MET A 369 8.20 -16.42 8.27
C MET A 369 7.69 -17.83 8.58
N ALA A 370 8.34 -18.87 8.05
CA ALA A 370 7.98 -20.26 8.34
C ALA A 370 8.12 -20.56 9.85
N GLY A 371 9.22 -20.13 10.48
CA GLY A 371 9.42 -20.27 11.92
C GLY A 371 8.38 -19.52 12.75
N GLY A 372 8.03 -18.29 12.35
CA GLY A 372 7.02 -17.47 13.02
C GLY A 372 5.62 -18.09 12.99
N ILE A 373 5.19 -18.62 11.85
CA ILE A 373 3.88 -19.28 11.72
C ILE A 373 3.82 -20.55 12.57
N ILE A 374 4.88 -21.37 12.56
CA ILE A 374 4.97 -22.58 13.39
C ILE A 374 4.91 -22.21 14.87
N MET A 375 5.67 -21.20 15.29
CA MET A 375 5.65 -20.71 16.67
C MET A 375 4.24 -20.27 17.08
N PHE A 376 3.57 -19.47 16.24
CA PHE A 376 2.21 -19.02 16.49
C PHE A 376 1.23 -20.20 16.62
N GLY A 377 1.29 -21.16 15.70
CA GLY A 377 0.45 -22.37 15.73
C GLY A 377 0.62 -23.17 17.03
N VAL A 378 1.86 -23.39 17.48
CA VAL A 378 2.15 -24.10 18.73
C VAL A 378 1.64 -23.33 19.94
N THR A 379 1.77 -21.99 19.96
CA THR A 379 1.25 -21.17 21.06
C THR A 379 -0.28 -21.18 21.13
N ALA A 380 -0.95 -21.15 19.98
CA ALA A 380 -2.41 -21.22 19.91
C ALA A 380 -2.95 -22.59 20.34
N ASP A 381 -2.30 -23.69 19.93
CA ASP A 381 -2.71 -25.03 20.35
C ASP A 381 -2.55 -25.21 21.87
N ARG A 382 -1.41 -24.79 22.44
CA ARG A 382 -1.20 -24.82 23.89
C ARG A 382 -2.26 -24.01 24.63
N ALA A 383 -2.58 -22.80 24.16
CA ALA A 383 -3.65 -21.98 24.72
C ALA A 383 -5.01 -22.72 24.74
N SER A 384 -5.34 -23.42 23.64
CA SER A 384 -6.58 -24.20 23.53
C SER A 384 -6.61 -25.44 24.44
N GLN A 385 -5.47 -26.11 24.64
CA GLN A 385 -5.35 -27.26 25.53
C GLN A 385 -5.51 -26.85 26.99
N PHE A 386 -4.94 -25.71 27.40
CA PHE A 386 -5.17 -25.13 28.73
C PHE A 386 -6.64 -24.79 28.96
N ALA A 387 -7.33 -24.21 27.96
CA ALA A 387 -8.77 -23.94 28.02
C ALA A 387 -9.60 -25.21 28.30
N LYS A 388 -9.33 -26.29 27.56
CA LYS A 388 -10.01 -27.60 27.72
C LYS A 388 -9.73 -28.22 29.09
N LYS A 389 -8.52 -28.02 29.64
CA LYS A 389 -8.11 -28.57 30.94
C LYS A 389 -8.81 -27.88 32.11
N ILE A 390 -9.18 -26.60 31.99
CA ILE A 390 -9.94 -25.85 33.01
C ILE A 390 -11.44 -26.14 32.97
N LYS A 391 -11.99 -26.49 31.80
CA LYS A 391 -13.41 -26.87 31.65
C LYS A 391 -13.74 -28.28 32.18
N LYS A 392 -12.73 -29.15 32.31
CA LYS A 392 -12.85 -30.50 32.90
C LYS A 392 -13.09 -30.52 34.42
N PRO A 393 -12.38 -29.76 35.28
CA PRO A 393 -12.59 -29.78 36.73
C PRO A 393 -13.93 -29.19 37.17
N SER A 394 -14.55 -28.30 36.37
CA SER A 394 -15.88 -27.74 36.69
C SER A 394 -17.04 -28.71 36.43
N MET A 395 -16.85 -29.81 35.71
CA MET A 395 -17.87 -30.87 35.57
C MET A 395 -17.80 -31.93 36.68
N LEU A 396 -16.73 -31.97 37.46
CA LEU A 396 -16.53 -32.95 38.54
C LEU A 396 -17.00 -32.45 39.91
N THR A 397 -17.56 -31.23 39.98
CA THR A 397 -18.06 -30.59 41.21
C THR A 397 -19.57 -30.35 41.20
N SER A 398 -20.30 -30.86 40.20
CA SER A 398 -21.76 -30.74 40.09
C SER A 398 -22.48 -32.10 40.06
N THR A 399 -22.11 -33.01 40.96
CA THR A 399 -22.83 -34.26 41.23
C THR A 399 -22.98 -34.48 42.71
#